data_AF-A0A948S330-F1
#
_entry.id   AF-A0A948S330-F1
#
_cell.length_a   1.000
_cell.length_b   1.000
_cell.length_c   1.000
_cell.angle_alpha   90.00
_cell.angle_beta   90.00
_cell.angle_gamma   90.00
#
_symmetry.space_group_name_H-M   'P 1'
#
loop_
_entity.id
_entity.type
_entity.pdbx_description
1 polymer ?
#
loop_
_entity_poly.entity_id
_entity_poly.type
_entity_poly.pdbx_seq_one_letter_code
_entity_poly.pdbx_strand_id
1 'polypeptide(L)'
;LAAAKGKELFASSGCAGCHGADGKGNQAIGAPNLTDNVWLYGSSERTITETIVNGRQNMMPAFGDRLNEGKLKLLSAYVYSLSQKPAAK
;
A
#
# COMPACT_ATOMS: atom_id res chain seq x y z
N LEU A 1 6.52 -6.81 -26.26
CA LEU A 1 5.23 -6.50 -26.92
C LEU A 1 4.06 -6.37 -25.94
N ALA A 2 3.76 -7.39 -25.12
CA ALA A 2 2.65 -7.31 -24.14
C ALA A 2 2.83 -6.19 -23.09
N ALA A 3 3.98 -6.11 -22.42
CA ALA A 3 4.26 -5.05 -21.43
C ALA A 3 4.22 -3.63 -22.02
N ALA A 4 4.65 -3.46 -23.28
CA ALA A 4 4.60 -2.17 -23.96
C ALA A 4 3.14 -1.71 -24.22
N LYS A 5 2.28 -2.62 -24.68
CA LYS A 5 0.83 -2.36 -24.79
C LYS A 5 0.18 -2.11 -23.43
N GLY A 6 0.62 -2.84 -22.40
CA GLY A 6 0.19 -2.64 -21.01
C GLY A 6 0.48 -1.22 -20.51
N LYS A 7 1.61 -0.62 -20.91
CA LYS A 7 1.96 0.76 -20.55
C LYS A 7 0.97 1.78 -21.10
N GLU A 8 0.53 1.62 -22.35
CA GLU A 8 -0.47 2.50 -22.96
C GLU A 8 -1.82 2.37 -22.25
N LEU A 9 -2.24 1.14 -21.93
CA LEU A 9 -3.47 0.88 -21.17
C LEU A 9 -3.39 1.45 -19.76
N PHE A 10 -2.25 1.36 -19.08
CA PHE A 10 -2.03 1.91 -17.75
C PHE A 10 -2.24 3.44 -17.73
N ALA A 11 -1.76 4.14 -18.75
CA ALA A 11 -1.97 5.58 -18.88
C ALA A 11 -3.43 5.93 -19.22
N SER A 12 -4.00 5.25 -20.23
CA SER A 12 -5.33 5.56 -20.76
C SER A 12 -6.50 5.09 -19.89
N SER A 13 -6.32 4.06 -19.06
CA SER A 13 -7.36 3.54 -18.15
C SER A 13 -7.40 4.24 -16.79
N GLY A 14 -6.66 5.35 -16.63
CA GLY A 14 -6.65 6.15 -15.41
C GLY A 14 -5.75 5.60 -14.29
N CYS A 15 -5.06 4.47 -14.48
CA CYS A 15 -4.18 3.89 -13.45
C CYS A 15 -3.07 4.89 -13.05
N ALA A 16 -2.51 5.59 -14.03
CA ALA A 16 -1.50 6.63 -13.81
C ALA A 16 -2.01 7.84 -12.99
N GLY A 17 -3.32 8.06 -12.91
CA GLY A 17 -3.91 9.15 -12.13
C GLY A 17 -3.67 8.97 -10.62
N CYS A 18 -3.71 7.73 -10.13
CA CYS A 18 -3.44 7.42 -8.73
C CYS A 18 -1.99 6.97 -8.51
N HIS A 19 -1.45 6.15 -9.42
CA HIS A 19 -0.15 5.51 -9.24
C HIS A 19 1.02 6.28 -9.88
N GLY A 20 0.76 7.42 -10.53
CA GLY A 20 1.77 8.17 -11.28
C GLY A 20 2.16 7.49 -12.60
N ALA A 21 2.73 8.27 -13.52
CA ALA A 21 3.13 7.76 -14.84
C ALA A 21 4.28 6.74 -14.78
N ASP A 22 5.09 6.78 -13.71
CA ASP A 22 6.16 5.83 -13.43
C ASP A 22 5.76 4.72 -12.45
N GLY A 23 4.49 4.66 -12.03
CA GLY A 23 3.96 3.61 -11.15
C GLY A 23 4.39 3.71 -9.69
N LYS A 24 5.01 4.82 -9.26
CA LYS A 24 5.52 4.98 -7.89
C LYS A 24 4.48 5.25 -6.81
N GLY A 25 3.21 5.32 -7.18
CA GLY A 25 2.14 5.57 -6.22
C GLY A 25 1.99 7.05 -5.85
N ASN A 26 1.05 7.30 -4.96
CA ASN A 26 0.81 8.60 -4.35
C ASN A 26 0.39 8.38 -2.90
N GLN A 27 1.34 8.60 -1.98
CA GLN A 27 1.13 8.41 -0.55
C GLN A 27 0.03 9.31 0.01
N ALA A 28 -0.19 10.50 -0.53
CA ALA A 28 -1.20 11.45 -0.04
C ALA A 28 -2.63 10.90 -0.16
N ILE A 29 -2.86 9.99 -1.10
CA ILE A 29 -4.16 9.31 -1.31
C ILE A 29 -4.09 7.81 -1.03
N GLY A 30 -2.97 7.33 -0.48
CA GLY A 30 -2.77 5.91 -0.16
C GLY A 30 -2.57 4.99 -1.36
N ALA A 31 -2.28 5.51 -2.56
CA ALA A 31 -1.98 4.69 -3.72
C ALA A 31 -0.58 4.06 -3.60
N PRO A 32 -0.45 2.73 -3.61
CA PRO A 32 0.84 2.07 -3.38
C PRO A 32 1.80 2.25 -4.55
N ASN A 33 3.10 2.13 -4.24
CA ASN A 33 4.15 1.99 -5.23
C ASN A 33 4.09 0.60 -5.86
N LEU A 34 3.93 0.52 -7.17
CA LEU A 34 3.84 -0.74 -7.93
C LEU A 34 5.20 -1.23 -8.43
N THR A 35 6.27 -0.49 -8.16
CA THR A 35 7.63 -0.74 -8.67
C THR A 35 8.59 -1.28 -7.61
N ASP A 36 8.16 -1.36 -6.35
CA ASP A 36 8.96 -1.90 -5.26
C ASP A 36 8.53 -3.34 -4.88
N ASN A 37 9.13 -3.84 -3.81
CA ASN A 37 8.91 -5.19 -3.31
C ASN A 37 7.90 -5.24 -2.15
N VAL A 38 7.09 -4.21 -1.94
CA VAL A 38 6.13 -4.11 -0.83
C VAL A 38 4.70 -4.37 -1.33
N TRP A 39 4.21 -5.59 -1.10
CA TRP A 39 2.91 -6.05 -1.61
C TRP A 39 1.99 -6.51 -0.49
N LEU A 40 0.89 -5.78 -0.25
CA LEU A 40 -0.08 -6.12 0.82
C LEU A 40 -0.85 -7.42 0.54
N TYR A 41 -1.19 -7.68 -0.73
CA TYR A 41 -2.00 -8.85 -1.12
C TYR A 41 -1.21 -9.93 -1.85
N GLY A 42 0.08 -9.66 -2.14
CA GLY A 42 0.96 -10.51 -2.95
C GLY A 42 1.21 -9.97 -4.36
N SER A 43 2.31 -10.41 -4.97
CA SER A 43 2.84 -9.93 -6.26
C SER A 43 2.64 -10.91 -7.43
N SER A 44 1.90 -12.00 -7.23
CA SER A 44 1.65 -12.96 -8.30
C SER A 44 0.74 -12.37 -9.39
N GLU A 45 0.91 -12.80 -10.64
CA GLU A 45 0.06 -12.36 -11.77
C GLU A 45 -1.43 -12.57 -11.47
N ARG A 46 -1.77 -13.71 -10.86
CA ARG A 46 -3.14 -14.02 -10.42
C ARG A 46 -3.66 -12.98 -9.42
N THR A 47 -2.87 -12.65 -8.40
CA THR A 47 -3.24 -11.66 -7.38
C THR A 47 -3.40 -10.26 -7.96
N ILE A 48 -2.50 -9.86 -8.87
CA ILE A 48 -2.56 -8.56 -9.53
C ILE A 48 -3.81 -8.47 -10.39
N THR A 49 -4.12 -9.53 -11.15
CA THR A 49 -5.33 -9.61 -11.98
C THR A 49 -6.58 -9.51 -11.11
N GLU A 50 -6.66 -10.28 -10.03
CA GLU A 50 -7.78 -10.24 -9.08
C GLU A 50 -7.98 -8.84 -8.47
N THR A 51 -6.87 -8.16 -8.17
CA THR A 51 -6.86 -6.79 -7.63
C THR A 51 -7.38 -5.77 -8.65
N ILE A 52 -6.98 -5.88 -9.92
CA ILE A 52 -7.45 -5.00 -10.99
C ILE A 52 -8.94 -5.24 -11.27
N VAL A 53 -9.38 -6.51 -11.28
CA VAL A 53 -10.77 -6.88 -11.61
C VAL A 53 -11.74 -6.47 -10.50
N ASN A 54 -11.41 -6.74 -9.25
CA ASN A 54 -12.35 -6.57 -8.14
C ASN A 54 -12.12 -5.28 -7.32
N GLY A 55 -11.01 -4.58 -7.58
CA GLY A 55 -10.55 -3.51 -6.69
C GLY A 55 -10.16 -4.03 -5.30
N ARG A 56 -9.79 -3.12 -4.41
CA ARG A 56 -9.47 -3.40 -3.01
C ARG A 56 -10.02 -2.28 -2.13
N GLN A 57 -10.54 -2.64 -0.96
CA GLN A 57 -10.98 -1.69 0.06
C GLN A 57 -10.22 -1.96 1.36
N ASN A 58 -9.20 -1.15 1.61
CA ASN A 58 -8.44 -1.20 2.85
C ASN A 58 -9.07 -0.26 3.87
N MET A 59 -9.55 -0.81 4.98
CA MET A 59 -9.99 -0.03 6.12
C MET A 59 -9.37 -0.58 7.40
N MET A 60 -8.60 0.26 8.08
CA MET A 60 -8.21 0.01 9.46
C MET A 60 -9.35 0.48 10.37
N PRO A 61 -9.93 -0.39 11.21
CA PRO A 61 -10.96 0.02 12.14
C PRO A 61 -10.46 1.11 13.10
N ALA A 62 -11.36 1.97 13.56
CA ALA A 62 -11.04 2.90 14.64
C ALA A 62 -10.96 2.15 15.98
N PHE A 63 -9.95 2.49 16.80
CA PHE A 63 -9.73 1.88 18.12
C PHE A 63 -9.90 2.85 19.30
N GLY A 64 -10.23 4.12 19.05
CA GLY A 64 -10.32 5.15 20.09
C GLY A 64 -11.28 4.80 21.23
N ASP A 65 -12.45 4.23 20.91
CA ASP A 65 -13.44 3.84 21.91
C ASP A 65 -13.18 2.45 22.52
N ARG A 66 -12.22 1.69 21.96
CA ARG A 66 -11.89 0.32 22.38
C ARG A 66 -10.67 0.27 23.29
N LEU A 67 -9.82 1.28 23.24
CA LEU A 67 -8.54 1.33 23.94
C LEU A 67 -8.41 2.63 24.72
N ASN A 68 -8.00 2.55 25.99
CA ASN A 68 -7.68 3.73 26.78
C ASN A 68 -6.33 4.35 26.34
N GLU A 69 -6.07 5.58 26.78
CA GLU A 69 -4.87 6.34 26.44
C GLU A 69 -3.56 5.58 26.73
N GLY A 70 -3.48 4.92 27.89
CA GLY A 70 -2.31 4.13 28.27
C GLY A 70 -2.01 3.01 27.27
N LYS A 71 -3.03 2.25 26.85
CA LYS A 71 -2.89 1.19 25.84
C LYS A 71 -2.52 1.74 24.47
N LEU A 72 -3.14 2.86 24.06
CA LEU A 72 -2.82 3.52 22.79
C LEU A 72 -1.35 3.96 22.74
N LYS A 73 -0.83 4.54 23.83
CA LYS A 73 0.57 4.97 23.94
C LYS A 73 1.56 3.80 23.87
N LEU A 74 1.25 2.68 24.53
CA LEU A 74 2.09 1.48 24.49
C LEU A 74 2.10 0.85 23.09
N LEU A 75 0.94 0.72 22.45
CA LEU A 75 0.84 0.14 21.11
C LEU A 75 1.50 1.02 20.05
N SER A 76 1.33 2.35 20.12
CA SER A 76 1.96 3.27 19.17
C SER A 76 3.49 3.25 19.31
N ALA A 77 4.01 3.22 20.53
CA ALA A 77 5.44 3.08 20.79
C ALA A 77 5.99 1.75 20.23
N TYR A 78 5.26 0.65 20.42
CA TYR A 78 5.65 -0.65 19.89
C TYR A 78 5.67 -0.66 18.36
N VAL A 79 4.60 -0.23 17.69
CA VAL A 79 4.53 -0.18 16.21
C VAL A 79 5.63 0.72 15.65
N TYR A 80 5.89 1.87 16.27
CA TYR A 80 6.98 2.76 15.87
C TYR A 80 8.35 2.08 16.00
N SER A 81 8.57 1.28 17.05
CA SER A 81 9.82 0.57 17.27
C SER A 81 10.13 -0.49 16.20
N LEU A 82 9.11 -1.07 15.54
CA LEU A 82 9.29 -2.10 14.51
C LEU A 82 10.07 -1.61 13.28
N SER A 83 10.01 -0.32 12.99
CA SER A 83 10.72 0.29 11.86
C SER A 83 12.04 0.96 12.24
N GLN A 84 12.35 1.03 13.54
CA GLN A 84 13.63 1.54 14.01
C GLN A 84 14.68 0.43 13.94
N LYS A 85 15.87 0.73 13.43
CA LYS A 85 17.03 -0.15 13.64
C LYS A 85 17.24 -0.29 15.15
N PRO A 86 17.61 -1.49 15.67
CA PRO A 86 17.92 -1.62 17.09
C PRO A 86 18.96 -0.55 17.43
N ALA A 87 18.70 0.25 18.46
CA ALA A 87 19.74 1.10 19.02
C ALA A 87 20.90 0.16 19.37
N ALA A 88 22.07 0.41 18.77
CA ALA A 88 23.28 -0.34 19.10
C ALA A 88 23.42 -0.32 20.62
N LYS A 89 23.40 -1.51 21.21
CA LYS A 89 23.57 -1.70 22.64
C LYS A 89 25.01 -1.37 23.03
#